data_AF-A0A969VZI5-F1
#
_entry.id   AF-A0A969VZI5-F1
#
_cell.length_a   1.000
_cell.length_b   1.000
_cell.length_c   1.000
_cell.angle_alpha   90.00
_cell.angle_beta   90.00
_cell.angle_gamma   90.00
#
_symmetry.space_group_name_H-M   'P 1'
#
loop_
_entity.id
_entity.type
_entity.pdbx_description
1 polymer ?
#
loop_
_entity_poly.entity_id
_entity_poly.type
_entity_poly.pdbx_seq_one_letter_code
_entity_poly.pdbx_strand_id
1 'polypeptide(L)'
;MTHTRPFSIAMRRTYAISVGAALLLLATVGTGVYLGQETQQRFRNVSASWSTFAEQADRKGAWISEVRGHLGYGGIIHNFKNYVLRREPGYAVAVRQQLNDFYRTVDEFLEGGVSEAEGAALRSIRRTIQIYEAQLPTADRAAREGWTIGETDRLVRVDDRDAIQALAMLEETWRQSRDRARADIIRTVEEGEALIALGFRFLIGLGLVAGALLGLYYMLARQIREGFARLSTELADRLRAEQSEKKLQRAVEQSPATIVITDTSGRIEYVNRRFEELTGYSKGDVAGSTLRFLQSGETTPEQYAAIRAQLDKGREWRGVFRNRQRMGPPIGPRRPSSR
;
A
#
# COMPACT_ATOMS: atom_id res chain seq x y z
N MET A 1 -36.29 21.23 29.16
CA MET A 1 -35.00 20.56 29.40
C MET A 1 -34.88 19.41 28.43
N THR A 2 -33.89 19.42 27.52
CA THR A 2 -33.22 18.29 26.82
C THR A 2 -32.74 18.72 25.43
N HIS A 3 -31.57 19.35 25.36
CA HIS A 3 -30.85 19.58 24.09
C HIS A 3 -29.35 19.37 24.32
N THR A 4 -28.90 18.11 24.37
CA THR A 4 -27.45 17.77 24.45
C THR A 4 -27.18 16.36 23.89
N ARG A 5 -27.43 16.08 22.60
CA ARG A 5 -27.00 14.78 22.00
C ARG A 5 -26.47 14.75 20.53
N PRO A 6 -26.15 15.83 19.80
CA PRO A 6 -25.53 15.67 18.47
C PRO A 6 -24.01 15.44 18.52
N PHE A 7 -23.30 15.84 19.58
CA PHE A 7 -21.84 15.86 19.61
C PHE A 7 -21.16 14.48 19.83
N SER A 8 -21.82 13.53 20.50
CA SER A 8 -21.25 12.20 20.81
C SER A 8 -21.23 11.23 19.62
N ILE A 9 -22.15 11.42 18.66
CA ILE A 9 -22.28 10.55 17.48
C ILE A 9 -21.14 10.82 16.49
N ALA A 10 -20.78 12.09 16.30
CA ALA A 10 -19.66 12.49 15.44
C ALA A 10 -18.34 11.90 15.95
N MET A 11 -18.09 11.97 17.25
CA MET A 11 -16.86 11.47 17.86
C MET A 11 -16.73 9.93 17.78
N ARG A 12 -17.84 9.19 17.95
CA ARG A 12 -17.86 7.73 17.73
C ARG A 12 -17.59 7.35 16.27
N ARG A 13 -18.11 8.13 15.31
CA ARG A 13 -17.85 7.90 13.87
C ARG A 13 -16.39 8.15 13.52
N THR A 14 -15.79 9.23 14.00
CA THR A 14 -14.37 9.52 13.75
C THR A 14 -13.48 8.43 14.34
N TYR A 15 -13.77 7.96 15.56
CA TYR A 15 -13.04 6.87 16.19
C TYR A 15 -13.18 5.55 15.42
N ALA A 16 -14.38 5.23 14.94
CA ALA A 16 -14.60 4.03 14.11
C ALA A 16 -13.84 4.09 12.78
N ILE A 17 -13.77 5.27 12.14
CA ILE A 17 -13.02 5.47 10.90
C ILE A 17 -11.51 5.31 11.14
N SER A 18 -10.96 5.88 12.22
CA SER A 18 -9.54 5.76 12.52
C SER A 18 -9.14 4.33 12.92
N VAL A 19 -9.97 3.61 13.67
CA VAL A 19 -9.77 2.19 13.95
C VAL A 19 -9.83 1.37 12.66
N GLY A 20 -10.80 1.62 11.79
CA GLY A 20 -10.91 0.96 10.48
C GLY A 20 -9.69 1.21 9.59
N ALA A 21 -9.20 2.45 9.55
CA ALA A 21 -7.99 2.81 8.81
C ALA A 21 -6.74 2.12 9.36
N ALA A 22 -6.58 2.06 10.69
CA ALA A 22 -5.46 1.36 11.32
C ALA A 22 -5.48 -0.15 11.04
N LEU A 23 -6.65 -0.79 11.10
CA LEU A 23 -6.82 -2.20 10.75
C LEU A 23 -6.49 -2.47 9.28
N LEU A 24 -6.92 -1.59 8.37
CA LEU A 24 -6.62 -1.71 6.94
C LEU A 24 -5.12 -1.54 6.66
N LEU A 25 -4.45 -0.65 7.39
CA LEU A 25 -3.01 -0.44 7.31
C LEU A 25 -2.23 -1.66 7.82
N LEU A 26 -2.64 -2.23 8.95
CA LEU A 26 -2.08 -3.48 9.49
C LEU A 26 -2.30 -4.67 8.53
N ALA A 27 -3.50 -4.80 7.96
CA ALA A 27 -3.79 -5.84 6.96
C ALA A 27 -2.95 -5.67 5.70
N THR A 28 -2.74 -4.44 5.25
CA THR A 28 -1.89 -4.11 4.10
C THR A 28 -0.43 -4.48 4.38
N VAL A 29 0.11 -4.04 5.51
CA VAL A 29 1.49 -4.35 5.92
C VAL A 29 1.68 -5.86 6.08
N GLY A 30 0.74 -6.53 6.75
CA GLY A 30 0.76 -7.98 6.91
C GLY A 30 0.73 -8.73 5.58
N THR A 31 -0.11 -8.31 4.64
CA THR A 31 -0.17 -8.88 3.29
C THR A 31 1.13 -8.66 2.52
N GLY A 32 1.72 -7.47 2.60
CA GLY A 32 3.00 -7.16 1.97
C GLY A 32 4.15 -7.99 2.54
N VAL A 33 4.22 -8.14 3.87
CA VAL A 33 5.22 -9.00 4.53
C VAL A 33 5.04 -10.46 4.12
N TYR A 34 3.79 -10.96 4.11
CA TYR A 34 3.47 -12.32 3.69
C TYR A 34 3.89 -12.58 2.24
N LEU A 35 3.53 -11.70 1.29
CA LEU A 35 3.95 -11.82 -0.11
C LEU A 35 5.48 -11.80 -0.25
N GLY A 36 6.16 -10.93 0.50
CA GLY A 36 7.62 -10.83 0.50
C GLY A 36 8.28 -12.12 0.99
N GLN A 37 7.78 -12.69 2.09
CA GLN A 37 8.27 -13.96 2.64
C GLN A 37 8.05 -15.12 1.67
N GLU A 38 6.85 -15.24 1.10
CA GLU A 38 6.53 -16.29 0.11
C GLU A 38 7.44 -16.17 -1.12
N THR A 39 7.62 -14.95 -1.65
CA THR A 39 8.51 -14.70 -2.79
C THR A 39 9.95 -15.10 -2.48
N GLN A 40 10.48 -14.72 -1.31
CA GLN A 40 11.83 -15.10 -0.89
C GLN A 40 11.98 -16.61 -0.74
N GLN A 41 10.96 -17.30 -0.24
CA GLN A 41 10.97 -18.76 -0.10
C GLN A 41 10.98 -19.46 -1.45
N ARG A 42 10.17 -18.99 -2.41
CA ARG A 42 10.16 -19.51 -3.78
C ARG A 42 11.52 -19.32 -4.46
N PHE A 43 12.14 -18.15 -4.32
CA PHE A 43 13.45 -17.90 -4.90
C PHE A 43 14.55 -18.81 -4.32
N ARG A 44 14.48 -19.07 -3.00
CA ARG A 44 15.38 -20.06 -2.35
C ARG A 44 15.16 -21.47 -2.91
N ASN A 45 13.91 -21.88 -3.11
CA ASN A 45 13.60 -23.20 -3.68
C ASN A 45 14.13 -23.32 -5.13
N VAL A 46 13.93 -22.30 -5.96
CA VAL A 46 14.48 -22.25 -7.33
C VAL A 46 16.00 -22.35 -7.30
N SER A 47 16.67 -21.60 -6.43
CA SER A 47 18.13 -21.64 -6.29
C SER A 47 18.64 -23.01 -5.85
N ALA A 48 17.94 -23.68 -4.93
CA ALA A 48 18.30 -25.02 -4.47
C ALA A 48 18.11 -26.05 -5.59
N SER A 49 16.95 -26.06 -6.26
CA SER A 49 16.66 -26.95 -7.39
C SER A 49 17.63 -26.74 -8.55
N TRP A 50 18.00 -25.49 -8.85
CA TRP A 50 19.01 -25.16 -9.87
C TRP A 50 20.39 -25.69 -9.50
N SER A 51 20.83 -25.50 -8.26
CA SER A 51 22.13 -26.00 -7.80
C SER A 51 22.23 -27.51 -7.93
N THR A 52 21.19 -28.25 -7.50
CA THR A 52 21.16 -29.72 -7.61
C THR A 52 21.13 -30.17 -9.07
N PHE A 53 20.36 -29.50 -9.92
CA PHE A 53 20.29 -29.80 -11.35
C PHE A 53 21.64 -29.57 -12.06
N ALA A 54 22.26 -28.41 -11.85
CA ALA A 54 23.52 -28.05 -12.52
C ALA A 54 24.66 -29.01 -12.15
N GLU A 55 24.79 -29.36 -10.86
CA GLU A 55 25.87 -30.24 -10.41
C GLU A 55 25.69 -31.69 -10.89
N GLN A 56 24.46 -32.22 -10.87
CA GLN A 56 24.20 -33.62 -11.21
C GLN A 56 24.03 -33.87 -12.72
N ALA A 57 23.41 -32.93 -13.46
CA ALA A 57 23.15 -33.11 -14.88
C ALA A 57 24.45 -33.09 -15.71
N ASP A 58 25.41 -32.25 -15.35
CA ASP A 58 26.68 -32.11 -16.07
C ASP A 58 27.58 -33.34 -15.90
N ARG A 59 27.70 -33.87 -14.67
CA ARG A 59 28.57 -35.03 -14.38
C ARG A 59 28.02 -36.34 -14.94
N LYS A 60 26.73 -36.64 -14.71
CA LYS A 60 26.12 -37.89 -15.20
C LYS A 60 26.10 -37.96 -16.73
N GLY A 61 25.86 -36.84 -17.39
CA GLY A 61 25.91 -36.75 -18.86
C GLY A 61 27.30 -37.09 -19.41
N ALA A 62 28.36 -36.60 -18.75
CA ALA A 62 29.74 -36.88 -19.12
C ALA A 62 30.06 -38.38 -19.01
N TRP A 63 29.77 -39.02 -17.87
CA TRP A 63 30.01 -40.45 -17.68
C TRP A 63 29.24 -41.32 -18.67
N ILE A 64 27.97 -41.02 -18.95
CA ILE A 64 27.19 -41.76 -19.95
C ILE A 64 27.83 -41.63 -21.34
N SER A 65 28.32 -40.43 -21.69
CA SER A 65 29.02 -40.21 -22.95
C SER A 65 30.33 -40.99 -23.04
N GLU A 66 31.11 -41.05 -21.95
CA GLU A 66 32.33 -41.84 -21.86
C GLU A 66 32.07 -43.34 -21.97
N VAL A 67 31.09 -43.87 -21.22
CA VAL A 67 30.67 -45.27 -21.29
C VAL A 67 30.24 -45.63 -22.72
N ARG A 68 29.45 -44.78 -23.37
CA ARG A 68 29.09 -44.95 -24.79
C ARG A 68 30.33 -44.96 -25.69
N GLY A 69 31.29 -44.07 -25.45
CA GLY A 69 32.55 -44.00 -26.18
C GLY A 69 33.36 -45.29 -26.07
N HIS A 70 33.46 -45.87 -24.87
CA HIS A 70 34.14 -47.14 -24.65
C HIS A 70 33.46 -48.33 -25.32
N LEU A 71 32.14 -48.30 -25.51
CA LEU A 71 31.39 -49.36 -26.19
C LEU A 71 31.32 -49.17 -27.72
N GLY A 72 31.44 -47.93 -28.18
CA GLY A 72 31.18 -47.51 -29.56
C GLY A 72 32.34 -47.71 -30.55
N TYR A 73 32.28 -46.94 -31.64
CA TYR A 73 33.27 -46.98 -32.71
C TYR A 73 34.65 -46.50 -32.22
N GLY A 74 35.67 -47.34 -32.38
CA GLY A 74 36.99 -47.10 -31.80
C GLY A 74 37.12 -47.48 -30.32
N GLY A 75 36.05 -47.99 -29.69
CA GLY A 75 36.00 -48.51 -28.33
C GLY A 75 36.40 -49.99 -28.21
N ILE A 76 36.13 -50.58 -27.04
CA ILE A 76 36.50 -51.94 -26.63
C ILE A 76 36.00 -52.96 -27.65
N ILE A 77 34.72 -52.90 -27.99
CA ILE A 77 34.08 -53.84 -28.92
C ILE A 77 34.74 -53.75 -30.31
N HIS A 78 35.00 -52.54 -30.78
CA HIS A 78 35.60 -52.31 -32.09
C HIS A 78 37.06 -52.77 -32.15
N ASN A 79 37.88 -52.39 -31.16
CA ASN A 79 39.29 -52.80 -31.10
C ASN A 79 39.42 -54.31 -30.89
N PHE A 80 38.53 -54.93 -30.10
CA PHE A 80 38.51 -56.37 -29.90
C PHE A 80 38.20 -57.10 -31.22
N LYS A 81 37.15 -56.69 -31.93
CA LYS A 81 36.81 -57.25 -33.26
C LYS A 81 37.96 -57.07 -34.25
N ASN A 82 38.60 -55.90 -34.29
CA ASN A 82 39.77 -55.68 -35.14
C ASN A 82 40.97 -56.53 -34.74
N TYR A 83 41.18 -56.78 -33.44
CA TYR A 83 42.23 -57.68 -32.97
C TYR A 83 41.99 -59.11 -33.45
N VAL A 84 40.76 -59.61 -33.34
CA VAL A 84 40.37 -60.95 -33.80
C VAL A 84 40.57 -61.11 -35.31
N LEU A 85 40.23 -60.08 -36.09
CA LEU A 85 40.33 -60.10 -37.56
C LEU A 85 41.77 -59.94 -38.06
N ARG A 86 42.52 -58.98 -37.50
CA ARG A 86 43.81 -58.51 -38.03
C ARG A 86 45.03 -59.04 -37.27
N ARG A 87 44.86 -59.44 -36.01
CA ARG A 87 45.91 -59.99 -35.12
C ARG A 87 47.06 -59.03 -34.82
N GLU A 88 46.89 -57.74 -35.11
CA GLU A 88 47.90 -56.72 -34.83
C GLU A 88 47.93 -56.43 -33.32
N PRO A 89 49.12 -56.49 -32.66
CA PRO A 89 49.23 -56.29 -31.21
C PRO A 89 48.70 -54.93 -30.72
N GLY A 90 48.72 -53.89 -31.58
CA GLY A 90 48.22 -52.56 -31.25
C GLY A 90 46.76 -52.55 -30.82
N TYR A 91 45.91 -53.39 -31.44
CA TYR A 91 44.50 -53.48 -31.04
C TYR A 91 44.33 -54.12 -29.66
N ALA A 92 45.12 -55.15 -29.32
CA ALA A 92 45.06 -55.76 -28.00
C ALA A 92 45.52 -54.80 -26.89
N VAL A 93 46.53 -53.96 -27.16
CA VAL A 93 46.95 -52.89 -26.25
C VAL A 93 45.82 -51.87 -26.06
N ALA A 94 45.21 -51.41 -27.16
CA ALA A 94 44.10 -50.46 -27.12
C ALA A 94 42.89 -50.99 -26.33
N VAL A 95 42.53 -52.28 -26.51
CA VAL A 95 41.45 -52.90 -25.73
C VAL A 95 41.78 -52.89 -24.23
N ARG A 96 42.97 -53.32 -23.83
CA ARG A 96 43.36 -53.36 -22.41
C ARG A 96 43.36 -51.98 -21.77
N GLN A 97 43.81 -50.96 -22.50
CA GLN A 97 43.76 -49.57 -22.04
C GLN A 97 42.31 -49.10 -21.85
N GLN A 98 41.45 -49.34 -22.85
CA GLN A 98 40.05 -48.93 -22.77
C GLN A 98 39.24 -49.70 -21.72
N LEU A 99 39.61 -50.95 -21.41
CA LEU A 99 39.03 -51.70 -20.29
C LEU A 99 39.32 -51.00 -18.96
N ASN A 100 40.57 -50.58 -18.73
CA ASN A 100 40.94 -49.85 -17.52
C ASN A 100 40.17 -48.52 -17.40
N ASP A 101 40.09 -47.76 -18.49
CA ASP A 101 39.33 -46.50 -18.51
C ASP A 101 37.83 -46.72 -18.28
N PHE A 102 37.25 -47.74 -18.92
CA PHE A 102 35.85 -48.10 -18.74
C PHE A 102 35.53 -48.45 -17.28
N TYR A 103 36.34 -49.29 -16.63
CA TYR A 103 36.09 -49.66 -15.23
C TYR A 103 36.21 -48.46 -14.31
N ARG A 104 37.18 -47.58 -14.54
CA ARG A 104 37.32 -46.31 -13.80
C ARG A 104 36.09 -45.44 -13.95
N THR A 105 35.62 -45.18 -15.18
CA THR A 105 34.40 -44.39 -15.42
C THR A 105 33.16 -45.02 -14.77
N VAL A 106 33.01 -46.34 -14.83
CA VAL A 106 31.86 -47.03 -14.20
C VAL A 106 31.92 -46.94 -12.68
N ASP A 107 33.09 -47.12 -12.07
CA ASP A 107 33.25 -47.03 -10.62
C ASP A 107 33.02 -45.58 -10.14
N GLU A 108 33.55 -44.57 -10.84
CA GLU A 108 33.26 -43.15 -10.57
C GLU A 108 31.76 -42.82 -10.68
N PHE A 109 31.08 -43.39 -11.68
CA PHE A 109 29.64 -43.20 -11.84
C PHE A 109 28.86 -43.85 -10.69
N LEU A 110 29.22 -45.06 -10.26
CA LEU A 110 28.57 -45.74 -9.13
C LEU A 110 28.76 -44.98 -7.81
N GLU A 111 29.94 -44.40 -7.59
CA GLU A 111 30.23 -43.56 -6.43
C GLU A 111 29.47 -42.22 -6.45
N GLY A 112 29.19 -41.69 -7.64
CA GLY A 112 28.46 -40.43 -7.86
C GLY A 112 26.97 -40.44 -7.51
N GLY A 113 26.44 -41.54 -6.98
CA GLY A 113 25.04 -41.68 -6.58
C GLY A 113 24.13 -42.06 -7.76
N VAL A 114 23.88 -43.36 -7.89
CA VAL A 114 23.02 -43.94 -8.93
C VAL A 114 21.68 -44.40 -8.35
N SER A 115 20.63 -44.25 -9.15
CA SER A 115 19.36 -44.93 -8.92
C SER A 115 19.50 -46.44 -9.10
N GLU A 116 18.53 -47.20 -8.59
CA GLU A 116 18.50 -48.66 -8.75
C GLU A 116 18.52 -49.08 -10.24
N ALA A 117 17.77 -48.36 -11.09
CA ALA A 117 17.71 -48.59 -12.52
C ALA A 117 19.05 -48.28 -13.22
N GLU A 118 19.68 -47.14 -12.91
CA GLU A 118 21.00 -46.78 -13.43
C GLU A 118 22.06 -47.81 -13.02
N GLY A 119 22.06 -48.23 -11.74
CA GLY A 119 22.98 -49.23 -11.23
C GLY A 119 22.77 -50.62 -11.87
N ALA A 120 21.52 -51.01 -12.14
CA ALA A 120 21.22 -52.26 -12.84
C ALA A 120 21.74 -52.24 -14.28
N ALA A 121 21.54 -51.13 -15.00
CA ALA A 121 22.06 -50.94 -16.34
C ALA A 121 23.61 -50.98 -16.37
N LEU A 122 24.27 -50.24 -15.49
CA LEU A 122 25.74 -50.25 -15.38
C LEU A 122 26.30 -51.64 -15.08
N ARG A 123 25.65 -52.42 -14.19
CA ARG A 123 26.04 -53.81 -13.92
C ARG A 123 25.89 -54.72 -15.15
N SER A 124 24.82 -54.53 -15.94
CA SER A 124 24.62 -55.28 -17.20
C SER A 124 25.72 -54.98 -18.22
N ILE A 125 26.05 -53.69 -18.39
CA ILE A 125 27.14 -53.26 -19.27
C ILE A 125 28.48 -53.83 -18.79
N ARG A 126 28.79 -53.68 -17.49
CA ARG A 126 30.01 -54.22 -16.87
C ARG A 126 30.16 -55.72 -17.09
N ARG A 127 29.09 -56.50 -16.95
CA ARG A 127 29.09 -57.95 -17.19
C ARG A 127 29.49 -58.29 -18.62
N THR A 128 28.98 -57.57 -19.61
CA THR A 128 29.33 -57.80 -21.02
C THR A 128 30.79 -57.47 -21.29
N ILE A 129 31.29 -56.38 -20.74
CA ILE A 129 32.71 -56.00 -20.85
C ILE A 129 33.63 -57.03 -20.18
N GLN A 130 33.24 -57.59 -19.04
CA GLN A 130 33.97 -58.69 -18.39
C GLN A 130 34.06 -59.94 -19.29
N ILE A 131 33.03 -60.22 -20.09
CA ILE A 131 33.09 -61.32 -21.06
C ILE A 131 34.12 -61.02 -22.16
N TYR A 132 34.15 -59.81 -22.71
CA TYR A 132 35.19 -59.39 -23.67
C TYR A 132 36.60 -59.51 -23.09
N GLU A 133 36.80 -59.05 -21.85
CA GLU A 133 38.07 -59.16 -21.14
C GLU A 133 38.49 -60.62 -20.94
N ALA A 134 37.57 -61.49 -20.53
CA ALA A 134 37.84 -62.91 -20.34
C ALA A 134 38.19 -63.65 -21.65
N GLN A 135 37.79 -63.12 -22.81
CA GLN A 135 38.13 -63.67 -24.12
C GLN A 135 39.47 -63.20 -24.68
N LEU A 136 40.09 -62.15 -24.11
CA LEU A 136 41.39 -61.64 -24.56
C LEU A 136 42.50 -62.69 -24.54
N PRO A 137 42.67 -63.52 -23.48
CA PRO A 137 43.71 -64.55 -23.48
C PRO A 137 43.55 -65.59 -24.60
N THR A 138 42.30 -65.93 -24.94
CA THR A 138 41.96 -66.83 -26.05
C THR A 138 42.29 -66.18 -27.39
N ALA A 139 41.93 -64.91 -27.57
CA ALA A 139 42.27 -64.13 -28.77
C ALA A 139 43.81 -63.98 -28.93
N ASP A 140 44.52 -63.73 -27.83
CA ASP A 140 45.99 -63.67 -27.81
C ASP A 140 46.62 -65.01 -28.22
N ARG A 141 46.06 -66.14 -27.74
CA ARG A 141 46.51 -67.49 -28.14
C ARG A 141 46.26 -67.74 -29.62
N ALA A 142 45.06 -67.44 -30.10
CA ALA A 142 44.69 -67.62 -31.50
C ALA A 142 45.58 -66.79 -32.45
N ALA A 143 45.95 -65.57 -32.04
CA ALA A 143 46.87 -64.71 -32.79
C ALA A 143 48.28 -65.30 -32.84
N ARG A 144 48.80 -65.84 -31.72
CA ARG A 144 50.14 -66.47 -31.65
C ARG A 144 50.22 -67.79 -32.41
N GLU A 145 49.18 -68.61 -32.34
CA GLU A 145 49.12 -69.94 -32.94
C GLU A 145 48.60 -69.93 -34.39
N GLY A 146 48.17 -68.77 -34.89
CA GLY A 146 47.81 -68.59 -36.30
C GLY A 146 46.47 -69.22 -36.71
N TRP A 147 45.54 -69.46 -35.77
CA TRP A 147 44.21 -70.04 -36.04
C TRP A 147 43.46 -69.32 -37.17
N THR A 148 42.51 -69.93 -37.87
CA THR A 148 41.76 -69.22 -38.92
C THR A 148 40.80 -68.17 -38.32
N ILE A 149 40.46 -67.12 -39.09
CA ILE A 149 39.53 -66.08 -38.62
C ILE A 149 38.19 -66.68 -38.15
N GLY A 150 37.66 -67.67 -38.88
CA GLY A 150 36.40 -68.32 -38.55
C GLY A 150 36.45 -69.27 -37.35
N GLU A 151 37.64 -69.77 -36.99
CA GLU A 151 37.86 -70.53 -35.74
C GLU A 151 37.98 -69.58 -34.55
N THR A 152 38.76 -68.51 -34.68
CA THR A 152 38.90 -67.49 -33.63
C THR A 152 37.56 -66.84 -33.33
N ASP A 153 36.84 -66.37 -34.35
CA ASP A 153 35.53 -65.71 -34.18
C ASP A 153 34.52 -66.61 -33.46
N ARG A 154 34.46 -67.90 -33.80
CA ARG A 154 33.57 -68.86 -33.13
C ARG A 154 33.87 -69.04 -31.64
N LEU A 155 35.16 -69.01 -31.25
CA LEU A 155 35.57 -69.26 -29.87
C LEU A 155 35.49 -68.01 -28.98
N VAL A 156 35.66 -66.82 -29.55
CA VAL A 156 35.70 -65.55 -28.81
C VAL A 156 34.45 -64.69 -28.99
N ARG A 157 33.41 -65.22 -29.63
CA ARG A 157 32.16 -64.50 -29.88
C ARG A 157 31.52 -64.05 -28.57
N VAL A 158 31.13 -62.78 -28.54
CA VAL A 158 30.39 -62.17 -27.42
C VAL A 158 29.06 -61.64 -27.95
N ASP A 159 27.98 -61.90 -27.21
CA ASP A 159 26.67 -61.30 -27.45
C ASP A 159 26.55 -60.01 -26.64
N ASP A 160 26.52 -58.87 -27.33
CA ASP A 160 26.53 -57.52 -26.77
C ASP A 160 25.14 -56.87 -26.70
N ARG A 161 24.08 -57.60 -27.07
CA ARG A 161 22.70 -57.08 -27.12
C ARG A 161 22.23 -56.54 -25.76
N ASP A 162 22.49 -57.27 -24.68
CA ASP A 162 22.07 -56.87 -23.33
C ASP A 162 22.78 -55.59 -22.86
N ALA A 163 24.07 -55.40 -23.21
CA ALA A 163 24.78 -54.16 -22.91
C ALA A 163 24.28 -52.98 -23.73
N ILE A 164 23.98 -53.18 -25.02
CA ILE A 164 23.44 -52.12 -25.88
C ILE A 164 22.06 -51.69 -25.37
N GLN A 165 21.19 -52.64 -25.00
CA GLN A 165 19.89 -52.34 -24.41
C GLN A 165 20.02 -51.64 -23.05
N ALA A 166 20.95 -52.09 -22.20
CA ALA A 166 21.22 -51.45 -20.92
C ALA A 166 21.73 -50.02 -21.08
N LEU A 167 22.62 -49.75 -22.06
CA LEU A 167 23.08 -48.41 -22.38
C LEU A 167 21.93 -47.52 -22.86
N ALA A 168 21.09 -48.01 -23.76
CA ALA A 168 19.92 -47.28 -24.22
C ALA A 168 18.95 -46.95 -23.06
N MET A 169 18.74 -47.91 -22.14
CA MET A 169 17.92 -47.71 -20.95
C MET A 169 18.52 -46.67 -19.99
N LEU A 170 19.83 -46.70 -19.81
CA LEU A 170 20.58 -45.75 -18.98
C LEU A 170 20.45 -44.32 -19.54
N GLU A 171 20.66 -44.17 -20.85
CA GLU A 171 20.51 -42.90 -21.55
C GLU A 171 19.09 -42.35 -21.49
N GLU A 172 18.09 -43.21 -21.67
CA GLU A 172 16.68 -42.83 -21.58
C GLU A 172 16.30 -42.40 -20.16
N THR A 173 16.74 -43.15 -19.15
CA THR A 173 16.46 -42.84 -17.74
C THR A 173 17.08 -41.50 -17.37
N TRP A 174 18.34 -41.24 -17.78
CA TRP A 174 19.00 -39.97 -17.55
C TRP A 174 18.29 -38.82 -18.30
N ARG A 175 17.91 -39.02 -19.57
CA ARG A 175 17.18 -38.02 -20.37
C ARG A 175 15.85 -37.65 -19.71
N GLN A 176 15.06 -38.64 -19.30
CA GLN A 176 13.79 -38.42 -18.61
C GLN A 176 13.98 -37.71 -17.26
N SER A 177 14.98 -38.10 -16.48
CA SER A 177 15.30 -37.44 -15.21
C SER A 177 15.64 -35.96 -15.43
N ARG A 178 16.48 -35.67 -16.44
CA ARG A 178 16.86 -34.31 -16.82
C ARG A 178 15.67 -33.47 -17.29
N ASP A 179 14.79 -34.06 -18.11
CA ASP A 179 13.61 -33.37 -18.63
C ASP A 179 12.59 -33.08 -17.52
N ARG A 180 12.41 -34.01 -16.57
CA ARG A 180 11.58 -33.79 -15.37
C ARG A 180 12.14 -32.69 -14.48
N ALA A 181 13.44 -32.71 -14.20
CA ALA A 181 14.09 -31.69 -13.40
C ALA A 181 14.01 -30.30 -14.07
N ARG A 182 14.20 -30.25 -15.39
CA ARG A 182 14.02 -29.01 -16.17
C ARG A 182 12.57 -28.50 -16.08
N ALA A 183 11.58 -29.38 -16.23
CA ALA A 183 10.17 -29.00 -16.14
C ALA A 183 9.81 -28.48 -14.73
N ASP A 184 10.35 -29.09 -13.69
CA ASP A 184 10.14 -28.64 -12.30
C ASP A 184 10.76 -27.26 -12.03
N ILE A 185 11.96 -27.00 -12.57
CA ILE A 185 12.58 -25.67 -12.51
C ILE A 185 11.73 -24.63 -13.26
N ILE A 186 11.29 -24.94 -14.47
CA ILE A 186 10.43 -24.02 -15.24
C ILE A 186 9.15 -23.72 -14.47
N ARG A 187 8.48 -24.74 -13.94
CA ARG A 187 7.27 -24.59 -13.15
C ARG A 187 7.48 -23.73 -11.90
N THR A 188 8.56 -23.96 -11.16
CA THR A 188 8.86 -23.18 -9.95
C THR A 188 9.20 -21.72 -10.26
N VAL A 189 9.80 -21.44 -11.42
CA VAL A 189 10.02 -20.08 -11.92
C VAL A 189 8.69 -19.41 -12.32
N GLU A 190 7.83 -20.09 -13.09
CA GLU A 190 6.51 -19.58 -13.50
C GLU A 190 5.61 -19.26 -12.28
N GLU A 191 5.61 -20.14 -11.26
CA GLU A 191 4.92 -19.88 -9.99
C GLU A 191 5.47 -18.64 -9.27
N GLY A 192 6.78 -18.39 -9.36
CA GLY A 192 7.44 -17.19 -8.82
C GLY A 192 7.03 -15.91 -9.55
N GLU A 193 6.93 -15.94 -10.88
CA GLU A 193 6.47 -14.78 -11.67
C GLU A 193 5.04 -14.35 -11.31
N ALA A 194 4.14 -15.32 -11.07
CA ALA A 194 2.77 -15.04 -10.67
C ALA A 194 2.69 -14.28 -9.32
N LEU A 195 3.54 -14.64 -8.35
CA LEU A 195 3.65 -13.96 -7.06
C LEU A 195 4.20 -12.53 -7.20
N ILE A 196 5.23 -12.35 -8.03
CA ILE A 196 5.78 -11.02 -8.33
C ILE A 196 4.69 -10.13 -8.96
N ALA A 197 3.94 -10.66 -9.94
CA ALA A 197 2.84 -9.93 -10.57
C ALA A 197 1.72 -9.58 -9.58
N LEU A 198 1.38 -10.49 -8.66
CA LEU A 198 0.43 -10.22 -7.58
C LEU A 198 0.93 -9.09 -6.67
N GLY A 199 2.22 -9.08 -6.34
CA GLY A 199 2.87 -8.01 -5.59
C GLY A 199 2.75 -6.64 -6.27
N PHE A 200 3.01 -6.55 -7.58
CA PHE A 200 2.83 -5.30 -8.33
C PHE A 200 1.37 -4.83 -8.36
N ARG A 201 0.41 -5.73 -8.58
CA ARG A 201 -1.03 -5.40 -8.54
C ARG A 201 -1.45 -4.88 -7.16
N PHE A 202 -0.93 -5.49 -6.10
CA PHE A 202 -1.16 -5.05 -4.72
C PHE A 202 -0.59 -3.64 -4.48
N LEU A 203 0.63 -3.34 -4.94
CA LEU A 203 1.25 -2.01 -4.84
C LEU A 203 0.47 -0.94 -5.62
N ILE A 204 0.00 -1.27 -6.83
CA ILE A 204 -0.86 -0.36 -7.62
C ILE A 204 -2.16 -0.08 -6.86
N GLY A 205 -2.80 -1.12 -6.32
CA GLY A 205 -4.01 -0.99 -5.49
C GLY A 205 -3.78 -0.09 -4.27
N LEU A 206 -2.66 -0.26 -3.57
CA LEU A 206 -2.26 0.59 -2.45
C LEU A 206 -2.07 2.05 -2.87
N GLY A 207 -1.41 2.28 -4.00
CA GLY A 207 -1.21 3.62 -4.57
C GLY A 207 -2.52 4.33 -4.91
N LEU A 208 -3.49 3.61 -5.50
CA LEU A 208 -4.82 4.15 -5.80
C LEU A 208 -5.59 4.52 -4.53
N VAL A 209 -5.56 3.66 -3.51
CA VAL A 209 -6.19 3.93 -2.21
C VAL A 209 -5.54 5.14 -1.53
N ALA A 210 -4.21 5.21 -1.51
CA ALA A 210 -3.47 6.35 -0.96
C ALA A 210 -3.80 7.64 -1.70
N GLY A 211 -3.86 7.62 -3.03
CA GLY A 211 -4.26 8.75 -3.86
C GLY A 211 -5.69 9.22 -3.58
N ALA A 212 -6.64 8.29 -3.44
CA ALA A 212 -8.04 8.61 -3.11
C ALA A 212 -8.16 9.24 -1.71
N LEU A 213 -7.44 8.72 -0.71
CA LEU A 213 -7.39 9.28 0.64
C LEU A 213 -6.76 10.67 0.66
N LEU A 214 -5.68 10.87 -0.09
CA LEU A 214 -5.04 12.18 -0.25
C LEU A 214 -5.99 13.20 -0.88
N GLY A 215 -6.69 12.80 -1.95
CA GLY A 215 -7.70 13.64 -2.61
C GLY A 215 -8.85 14.00 -1.66
N LEU A 216 -9.36 13.03 -0.90
CA LEU A 216 -10.39 13.26 0.12
C LEU A 216 -9.90 14.22 1.21
N TYR A 217 -8.67 14.05 1.69
CA TYR A 217 -8.05 14.95 2.65
C TYR A 217 -8.00 16.39 2.11
N TYR A 218 -7.53 16.59 0.87
CA TYR A 218 -7.50 17.92 0.26
C TYR A 218 -8.90 18.53 0.11
N MET A 219 -9.89 17.73 -0.27
CA MET A 219 -11.28 18.17 -0.39
C MET A 219 -11.86 18.63 0.95
N LEU A 220 -11.68 17.83 2.00
CA LEU A 220 -12.13 18.17 3.36
C LEU A 220 -11.39 19.38 3.93
N ALA A 221 -10.07 19.44 3.76
CA ALA A 221 -9.26 20.57 4.20
C ALA A 221 -9.66 21.87 3.47
N ARG A 222 -10.07 21.79 2.20
CA ARG A 222 -10.63 22.92 1.47
C ARG A 222 -11.98 23.35 2.05
N GLN A 223 -12.92 22.41 2.25
CA GLN A 223 -14.23 22.70 2.84
C GLN A 223 -14.13 23.34 4.22
N ILE A 224 -13.26 22.82 5.09
CA ILE A 224 -13.05 23.35 6.44
C ILE A 224 -12.49 24.78 6.37
N ARG A 225 -11.48 25.04 5.52
CA ARG A 225 -10.90 26.38 5.34
C ARG A 225 -11.95 27.39 4.85
N GLU A 226 -12.75 27.03 3.85
CA GLU A 226 -13.80 27.89 3.32
C GLU A 226 -14.93 28.14 4.35
N GLY A 227 -15.31 27.12 5.11
CA GLY A 227 -16.30 27.23 6.18
C GLY A 227 -15.82 28.13 7.33
N PHE A 228 -14.57 27.94 7.75
CA PHE A 228 -13.95 28.77 8.79
C PHE A 228 -13.83 30.23 8.37
N ALA A 229 -13.41 30.48 7.12
CA ALA A 229 -13.34 31.82 6.56
C ALA A 229 -14.72 32.51 6.60
N ARG A 230 -15.77 31.84 6.11
CA ARG A 230 -17.15 32.37 6.16
C ARG A 230 -17.61 32.70 7.58
N LEU A 231 -17.42 31.77 8.52
CA LEU A 231 -17.80 31.97 9.92
C LEU A 231 -17.03 33.12 10.55
N SER A 232 -15.73 33.24 10.27
CA SER A 232 -14.89 34.32 10.80
C SER A 232 -15.35 35.69 10.29
N THR A 233 -15.75 35.79 9.03
CA THR A 233 -16.30 37.02 8.45
C THR A 233 -17.66 37.37 9.07
N GLU A 234 -18.57 36.40 9.17
CA GLU A 234 -19.90 36.64 9.78
C GLU A 234 -19.78 37.09 11.24
N LEU A 235 -18.89 36.46 12.01
CA LEU A 235 -18.62 36.87 13.40
C LEU A 235 -18.03 38.28 13.47
N ALA A 236 -17.10 38.62 12.58
CA ALA A 236 -16.52 39.96 12.53
C ALA A 236 -17.56 41.03 12.21
N ASP A 237 -18.47 40.76 11.28
CA ASP A 237 -19.52 41.71 10.89
C ASP A 237 -20.57 41.89 12.00
N ARG A 238 -20.98 40.81 12.69
CA ARG A 238 -21.85 40.90 13.87
C ARG A 238 -21.21 41.73 14.98
N LEU A 239 -19.94 41.49 15.29
CA LEU A 239 -19.22 42.25 16.32
C LEU A 239 -19.13 43.75 15.95
N ARG A 240 -18.89 44.09 14.68
CA ARG A 240 -18.90 45.48 14.21
C ARG A 240 -20.28 46.13 14.35
N ALA A 241 -21.35 45.41 14.00
CA ALA A 241 -22.72 45.90 14.16
C ALA A 241 -23.03 46.19 15.64
N GLU A 242 -22.74 45.26 16.54
CA GLU A 242 -22.94 45.45 17.98
C GLU A 242 -22.11 46.62 18.54
N GLN A 243 -20.86 46.77 18.09
CA GLN A 243 -20.02 47.89 18.49
C GLN A 243 -20.57 49.23 17.98
N SER A 244 -21.08 49.27 16.75
CA SER A 244 -21.68 50.47 16.17
C SER A 244 -22.96 50.88 16.91
N GLU A 245 -23.80 49.91 17.27
CA GLU A 245 -25.02 50.14 18.05
C GLU A 245 -24.69 50.69 19.43
N LYS A 246 -23.75 50.06 20.16
CA LYS A 246 -23.27 50.56 21.45
C LYS A 246 -22.67 51.96 21.36
N LYS A 247 -21.96 52.27 20.26
CA LYS A 247 -21.38 53.61 20.04
C LYS A 247 -22.46 54.67 19.82
N LEU A 248 -23.47 54.37 18.99
CA LEU A 248 -24.62 55.26 18.76
C LEU A 248 -25.42 55.48 20.06
N GLN A 249 -25.71 54.40 20.78
CA GLN A 249 -26.40 54.49 22.07
C GLN A 249 -25.65 55.39 23.05
N ARG A 250 -24.32 55.24 23.16
CA ARG A 250 -23.49 56.13 24.00
C ARG A 250 -23.52 57.59 23.52
N ALA A 251 -23.45 57.82 22.22
CA ALA A 251 -23.50 59.17 21.66
C ALA A 251 -24.84 59.86 21.96
N VAL A 252 -25.96 59.15 21.85
CA VAL A 252 -27.30 59.65 22.20
C VAL A 252 -27.40 59.91 23.71
N GLU A 253 -26.96 58.94 24.53
CA GLU A 253 -27.00 59.01 25.99
C GLU A 253 -26.18 60.19 26.54
N GLN A 254 -25.03 60.48 25.92
CA GLN A 254 -24.11 61.54 26.32
C GLN A 254 -24.30 62.86 25.55
N SER A 255 -25.33 62.97 24.72
CA SER A 255 -25.61 64.18 23.95
C SER A 255 -25.88 65.37 24.90
N PRO A 256 -25.30 66.56 24.65
CA PRO A 256 -25.54 67.76 25.46
C PRO A 256 -26.95 68.35 25.26
N ALA A 257 -27.68 67.89 24.24
CA ALA A 257 -29.08 68.22 24.00
C ALA A 257 -30.01 67.21 24.69
N THR A 258 -31.14 67.69 25.20
CA THR A 258 -32.22 66.84 25.70
C THR A 258 -32.85 66.07 24.56
N ILE A 259 -32.79 64.73 24.60
CA ILE A 259 -33.39 63.85 23.59
C ILE A 259 -34.49 63.04 24.26
N VAL A 260 -35.68 63.06 23.66
CA VAL A 260 -36.84 62.24 24.03
C VAL A 260 -37.33 61.55 22.77
N ILE A 261 -37.49 60.24 22.83
CA ILE A 261 -38.11 59.43 21.78
C ILE A 261 -39.45 58.97 22.32
N THR A 262 -40.52 59.18 21.55
CA THR A 262 -41.88 58.79 21.90
C THR A 262 -42.45 57.86 20.85
N ASP A 263 -43.41 57.03 21.23
CA ASP A 263 -44.29 56.34 20.29
C ASP A 263 -45.18 57.34 19.52
N THR A 264 -45.97 56.82 18.57
CA THR A 264 -46.92 57.62 17.77
C THR A 264 -48.06 58.22 18.59
N SER A 265 -48.30 57.75 19.82
CA SER A 265 -49.29 58.29 20.76
C SER A 265 -48.69 59.33 21.71
N GLY A 266 -47.41 59.67 21.56
CA GLY A 266 -46.70 60.63 22.39
C GLY A 266 -46.29 60.10 23.77
N ARG A 267 -46.26 58.78 23.96
CA ARG A 267 -45.73 58.14 25.18
C ARG A 267 -44.23 57.97 25.06
N ILE A 268 -43.50 58.30 26.11
CA ILE A 268 -42.03 58.28 26.12
C ILE A 268 -41.52 56.83 26.09
N GLU A 269 -40.73 56.49 25.08
CA GLU A 269 -40.02 55.21 24.94
C GLU A 269 -38.58 55.32 25.44
N TYR A 270 -37.94 56.47 25.23
CA TYR A 270 -36.56 56.70 25.66
C TYR A 270 -36.32 58.18 25.98
N VAL A 271 -35.51 58.42 27.02
CA VAL A 271 -34.92 59.72 27.33
C VAL A 271 -33.43 59.52 27.55
N ASN A 272 -32.62 60.50 27.13
CA ASN A 272 -31.19 60.48 27.41
C ASN A 272 -30.86 61.10 28.78
N ARG A 273 -29.66 60.84 29.31
CA ARG A 273 -29.17 61.41 30.57
C ARG A 273 -29.38 62.93 30.71
N ARG A 274 -29.23 63.69 29.62
CA ARG A 274 -29.41 65.14 29.67
C ARG A 274 -30.85 65.55 30.04
N PHE A 275 -31.84 64.79 29.59
CA PHE A 275 -33.23 64.96 30.02
C PHE A 275 -33.37 64.79 31.53
N GLU A 276 -32.80 63.72 32.10
CA GLU A 276 -32.90 63.44 33.53
C GLU A 276 -32.25 64.55 34.36
N GLU A 277 -31.05 64.98 33.95
CA GLU A 277 -30.30 66.06 34.61
C GLU A 277 -31.04 67.40 34.56
N LEU A 278 -31.66 67.73 33.43
CA LEU A 278 -32.35 69.01 33.24
C LEU A 278 -33.74 69.03 33.88
N THR A 279 -34.48 67.91 33.88
CA THR A 279 -35.88 67.88 34.31
C THR A 279 -36.06 67.34 35.74
N GLY A 280 -35.09 66.56 36.24
CA GLY A 280 -35.15 65.91 37.56
C GLY A 280 -36.00 64.64 37.60
N TYR A 281 -36.40 64.12 36.44
CA TYR A 281 -37.14 62.86 36.32
C TYR A 281 -36.22 61.77 35.77
N SER A 282 -36.20 60.59 36.41
CA SER A 282 -35.45 59.46 35.88
C SER A 282 -36.20 58.81 34.71
N LYS A 283 -35.48 58.11 33.83
CA LYS A 283 -36.04 57.33 32.73
C LYS A 283 -37.11 56.35 33.20
N GLY A 284 -36.92 55.75 34.38
CA GLY A 284 -37.90 54.84 34.99
C GLY A 284 -39.21 55.54 35.40
N ASP A 285 -39.14 56.81 35.82
CA ASP A 285 -40.32 57.58 36.24
C ASP A 285 -41.19 58.02 35.06
N VAL A 286 -40.59 58.17 33.87
CA VAL A 286 -41.24 58.79 32.70
C VAL A 286 -41.57 57.82 31.58
N ALA A 287 -41.01 56.61 31.59
CA ALA A 287 -41.29 55.59 30.57
C ALA A 287 -42.81 55.31 30.45
N GLY A 288 -43.33 55.29 29.23
CA GLY A 288 -44.76 55.07 28.93
C GLY A 288 -45.69 56.26 29.25
N SER A 289 -45.17 57.31 29.90
CA SER A 289 -45.91 58.53 30.22
C SER A 289 -45.85 59.53 29.07
N THR A 290 -46.88 60.37 28.95
CA THR A 290 -46.88 61.49 27.99
C THR A 290 -46.17 62.70 28.59
N LEU A 291 -45.52 63.53 27.77
CA LEU A 291 -44.79 64.76 28.20
C LEU A 291 -45.65 65.85 28.88
N ARG A 292 -46.94 65.59 29.13
CA ARG A 292 -47.89 66.53 29.76
C ARG A 292 -47.42 67.04 31.13
N PHE A 293 -46.66 66.23 31.88
CA PHE A 293 -46.12 66.63 33.19
C PHE A 293 -45.07 67.76 33.10
N LEU A 294 -44.42 67.95 31.94
CA LEU A 294 -43.48 69.05 31.71
C LEU A 294 -44.15 70.34 31.25
N GLN A 295 -45.44 70.34 30.92
CA GLN A 295 -46.11 71.54 30.39
C GLN A 295 -46.16 72.63 31.47
N SER A 296 -45.61 73.83 31.24
CA SER A 296 -45.63 74.92 32.24
C SER A 296 -47.01 75.56 32.45
N GLY A 297 -47.96 75.32 31.53
CA GLY A 297 -49.25 76.00 31.49
C GLY A 297 -49.23 77.35 30.77
N GLU A 298 -48.04 77.84 30.39
CA GLU A 298 -47.84 79.13 29.70
C GLU A 298 -47.88 79.02 28.16
N THR A 299 -47.95 77.79 27.62
CA THR A 299 -48.07 77.52 26.19
C THR A 299 -49.54 77.32 25.85
N THR A 300 -50.06 78.03 24.84
CA THR A 300 -51.51 78.06 24.59
C THR A 300 -52.02 76.73 24.00
N PRO A 301 -53.30 76.37 24.22
CA PRO A 301 -53.90 75.18 23.62
C PRO A 301 -53.78 75.12 22.09
N GLU A 302 -53.84 76.28 21.43
CA GLU A 302 -53.73 76.43 19.97
C GLU A 302 -52.31 76.09 19.49
N GLN A 303 -51.27 76.45 20.25
CA GLN A 303 -49.89 76.08 19.96
C GLN A 303 -49.67 74.57 20.08
N TYR A 304 -50.22 73.91 21.10
CA TYR A 304 -50.16 72.45 21.21
C TYR A 304 -50.96 71.73 20.11
N ALA A 305 -52.09 72.29 19.68
CA ALA A 305 -52.86 71.77 18.56
C ALA A 305 -52.08 71.88 17.24
N ALA A 306 -51.35 72.99 17.03
CA ALA A 306 -50.48 73.16 15.87
C ALA A 306 -49.31 72.16 15.85
N ILE A 307 -48.70 71.87 17.01
CA ILE A 307 -47.65 70.83 17.13
C ILE A 307 -48.22 69.47 16.72
N ARG A 308 -49.33 69.04 17.34
CA ARG A 308 -49.96 67.74 17.03
C ARG A 308 -50.35 67.64 15.55
N ALA A 309 -50.98 68.67 15.00
CA ALA A 309 -51.40 68.66 13.60
C ALA A 309 -50.24 68.51 12.59
N GLN A 310 -49.03 68.92 12.94
CA GLN A 310 -47.82 68.69 12.13
C GLN A 310 -47.27 67.27 12.34
N LEU A 311 -47.15 66.83 13.60
CA LEU A 311 -46.62 65.52 13.95
C LEU A 311 -47.52 64.37 13.44
N ASP A 312 -48.84 64.52 13.53
CA ASP A 312 -49.83 63.53 13.03
C ASP A 312 -49.74 63.35 11.51
N LYS A 313 -49.22 64.35 10.80
CA LYS A 313 -48.95 64.31 9.35
C LYS A 313 -47.53 63.84 9.03
N GLY A 314 -46.77 63.36 10.01
CA GLY A 314 -45.38 62.94 9.88
C GLY A 314 -44.41 64.08 9.55
N ARG A 315 -44.80 65.34 9.78
CA ARG A 315 -43.96 66.51 9.47
C ARG A 315 -43.19 66.96 10.69
N GLU A 316 -41.99 67.47 10.45
CA GLU A 316 -41.17 68.09 11.48
C GLU A 316 -41.82 69.39 11.99
N TRP A 317 -41.83 69.57 13.30
CA TRP A 317 -42.21 70.84 13.93
C TRP A 317 -41.01 71.44 14.66
N ARG A 318 -40.82 72.76 14.52
CA ARG A 318 -39.80 73.53 15.24
C ARG A 318 -40.46 74.73 15.90
N GLY A 319 -40.10 74.98 17.16
CA GLY A 319 -40.57 76.15 17.90
C GLY A 319 -40.04 76.17 19.32
N VAL A 320 -40.33 77.26 20.03
CA VAL A 320 -39.90 77.46 21.41
C VAL A 320 -41.15 77.46 22.29
N PHE A 321 -41.14 76.62 23.32
CA PHE A 321 -42.19 76.58 24.33
C PHE A 321 -41.56 76.39 25.70
N ARG A 322 -42.27 76.84 26.75
CA ARG A 322 -41.77 76.76 28.13
C ARG A 322 -42.24 75.48 28.79
N ASN A 323 -41.30 74.77 29.39
CA ASN A 323 -41.56 73.58 30.19
C ASN A 323 -41.24 73.85 31.65
N ARG A 324 -41.95 73.19 32.57
CA ARG A 324 -41.63 73.17 33.99
C ARG A 324 -40.70 72.00 34.29
N GLN A 325 -39.78 72.21 35.23
CA GLN A 325 -39.00 71.14 35.85
C GLN A 325 -39.77 70.58 37.05
N ARG A 326 -39.36 69.41 37.55
CA ARG A 326 -39.87 68.88 38.81
C ARG A 326 -39.54 69.87 39.94
N MET A 327 -40.54 70.30 40.71
CA MET A 327 -40.32 71.16 41.89
C MET A 327 -39.58 70.37 42.98
N GLY A 328 -38.32 70.73 43.22
CA GLY A 328 -37.40 70.20 44.25
C GLY A 328 -36.08 70.98 44.22
N PRO A 329 -35.26 71.00 45.29
CA PRO A 329 -34.12 71.91 45.40
C PRO A 329 -33.04 71.62 44.34
N PRO A 330 -32.25 72.63 43.93
CA PRO A 330 -31.36 72.53 42.79
C PRO A 330 -30.29 71.46 43.00
N ILE A 331 -30.21 70.48 42.11
CA ILE A 331 -29.06 69.58 42.04
C ILE A 331 -27.91 70.35 41.39
N GLY A 332 -27.00 70.89 42.20
CA GLY A 332 -25.79 71.55 41.75
C GLY A 332 -24.85 70.63 40.96
N PRO A 333 -23.87 71.18 40.22
CA PRO A 333 -23.00 70.41 39.34
C PRO A 333 -22.19 69.37 40.13
N ARG A 334 -22.36 68.08 39.81
CA ARG A 334 -21.46 67.02 40.28
C ARG A 334 -20.09 67.20 39.62
N ARG A 335 -19.06 67.53 40.41
CA ARG A 335 -17.67 67.49 39.97
C ARG A 335 -17.30 66.07 39.50
N PRO A 336 -16.44 65.91 38.47
CA PRO A 336 -15.98 64.59 38.04
C PRO A 336 -15.07 63.99 39.12
N SER A 337 -15.42 62.80 39.62
CA SER A 337 -14.49 61.97 40.37
C SER A 337 -13.58 61.26 39.37
N SER A 338 -12.30 61.62 39.37
CA SER A 338 -11.23 60.86 38.74
C SER A 338 -11.08 59.51 39.44
N ARG A 339 -11.21 58.41 38.69
CA ARG A 339 -10.37 57.21 38.78
C ARG A 339 -10.30 56.55 37.42
#